data_AF-A0A9K3KNH5-F1
#
_entry.id   AF-A0A9K3KNH5-F1
#
_cell.length_a   1.000
_cell.length_b   1.000
_cell.length_c   1.000
_cell.angle_alpha   90.00
_cell.angle_beta   90.00
_cell.angle_gamma   90.00
#
_symmetry.space_group_name_H-M   'P 1'
#
loop_
_entity.id
_entity.type
_entity.pdbx_description
1 polymer ?
#
loop_
_entity_poly.entity_id
_entity_poly.type
_entity_poly.pdbx_seq_one_letter_code
_entity_poly.pdbx_strand_id
1 'polypeptide(L)'
;MWEHCYEEWLIRNKTRHGKDDDGKAQRRLEKAHQSIRALYVLTPKCSLQAQRHCFHPTVENHVRIETDVRNHENWLETYEPMIKKQDAKLRKYIWIAASTQLTMSLVR
;
A
#
# COMPACT_ATOMS: atom_id res chain seq x y z
N MET A 1 38.20 -28.01 3.16
CA MET A 1 37.58 -28.65 1.96
C MET A 1 36.12 -28.25 1.81
N TRP A 2 35.31 -28.30 2.88
CA TRP A 2 33.89 -27.91 2.84
C TRP A 2 33.68 -26.39 2.66
N GLU A 3 34.50 -25.55 3.29
CA GLU A 3 34.42 -24.08 3.17
C GLU A 3 34.62 -23.59 1.73
N HIS A 4 35.59 -24.16 1.01
CA HIS A 4 35.88 -23.80 -0.38
C HIS A 4 34.72 -24.16 -1.33
N CYS A 5 34.10 -25.33 -1.14
CA CYS A 5 32.90 -25.73 -1.89
C CYS A 5 31.69 -24.83 -1.58
N TYR A 6 31.58 -24.35 -0.33
CA TYR A 6 30.51 -23.45 0.10
C TYR A 6 30.68 -22.04 -0.48
N GLU A 7 31.91 -21.51 -0.50
CA GLU A 7 32.23 -20.23 -1.15
C GLU A 7 31.97 -20.26 -2.66
N GLU A 8 32.41 -21.32 -3.35
CA GLU A 8 32.11 -21.56 -4.77
C GLU A 8 30.60 -21.62 -5.04
N TRP A 9 29.83 -22.25 -4.14
CA TRP A 9 28.38 -22.30 -4.23
C TRP A 9 27.75 -20.91 -4.04
N LEU A 10 28.19 -20.14 -3.04
CA LEU A 10 27.71 -18.77 -2.81
C LEU A 10 27.98 -17.86 -4.01
N ILE A 11 29.18 -17.93 -4.61
CA ILE A 11 29.55 -17.13 -5.78
C ILE A 11 28.67 -17.49 -6.98
N ARG A 12 28.48 -18.78 -7.25
CA ARG A 12 27.60 -19.25 -8.35
C ARG A 12 26.15 -18.83 -8.13
N ASN A 13 25.66 -18.96 -6.91
CA ASN A 13 24.28 -18.65 -6.58
C ASN A 13 24.02 -17.13 -6.64
N LYS A 14 24.95 -16.31 -6.13
CA LYS A 14 24.91 -14.85 -6.26
C LYS A 14 25.00 -14.38 -7.71
N THR A 15 25.81 -15.05 -8.53
CA THR A 15 25.90 -14.74 -9.98
C THR A 15 24.63 -15.10 -10.73
N ARG A 16 23.97 -16.20 -10.35
CA ARG A 16 22.76 -16.72 -11.01
C ARG A 16 21.47 -16.02 -10.55
N HIS A 17 21.38 -15.62 -9.28
CA HIS A 17 20.14 -15.11 -8.67
C HIS A 17 20.27 -13.68 -8.13
N GLY A 18 21.46 -13.24 -7.72
CA GLY A 18 21.66 -11.92 -7.10
C GLY A 18 21.30 -10.73 -7.99
N LYS A 19 21.51 -10.83 -9.31
CA LYS A 19 21.13 -9.74 -10.26
C LYS A 19 19.62 -9.59 -10.44
N ASP A 20 18.86 -10.68 -10.34
CA ASP A 20 17.40 -10.68 -10.53
C ASP A 20 16.67 -10.36 -9.23
N ASP A 21 17.25 -10.72 -8.09
CA ASP A 21 16.68 -10.44 -6.76
C ASP A 21 16.65 -8.94 -6.45
N ASP A 22 17.70 -8.19 -6.79
CA ASP A 22 17.72 -6.73 -6.64
C ASP A 22 16.65 -6.06 -7.53
N GLY A 23 16.52 -6.51 -8.77
CA GLY A 23 15.49 -6.00 -9.70
C GLY A 23 14.07 -6.34 -9.25
N LYS A 24 13.85 -7.53 -8.66
CA LYS A 24 12.56 -7.90 -8.06
C LYS A 24 12.25 -7.08 -6.82
N ALA A 25 13.23 -6.88 -5.93
CA ALA A 25 13.06 -6.06 -4.74
C ALA A 25 12.70 -4.62 -5.10
N GLN A 26 13.40 -4.02 -6.07
CA GLN A 26 13.10 -2.67 -6.56
C GLN A 26 11.69 -2.58 -7.17
N ARG A 27 11.29 -3.56 -8.00
CA ARG A 27 9.92 -3.60 -8.55
C ARG A 27 8.85 -3.71 -7.47
N ARG A 28 9.09 -4.51 -6.43
CA ARG A 28 8.18 -4.63 -5.27
C ARG A 28 8.10 -3.31 -4.50
N LEU A 29 9.24 -2.67 -4.27
CA LEU A 29 9.30 -1.36 -3.61
C LEU A 29 8.49 -0.31 -4.36
N GLU A 30 8.69 -0.21 -5.67
CA GLU A 30 7.98 0.75 -6.52
C GLU A 30 6.47 0.49 -6.53
N LYS A 31 6.07 -0.78 -6.61
CA LYS A 31 4.66 -1.15 -6.52
C LYS A 31 4.06 -0.77 -5.17
N ALA A 32 4.78 -1.03 -4.07
CA ALA A 32 4.35 -0.65 -2.73
C ALA A 32 4.21 0.88 -2.60
N HIS A 33 5.17 1.65 -3.11
CA HIS A 33 5.10 3.11 -3.14
C HIS A 33 3.90 3.62 -3.94
N GLN A 34 3.59 3.01 -5.09
CA GLN A 34 2.41 3.37 -5.88
C GLN A 34 1.11 3.10 -5.11
N SER A 35 0.98 1.93 -4.47
CA SER A 35 -0.17 1.61 -3.63
C SER A 35 -0.33 2.56 -2.46
N ILE A 36 0.76 2.86 -1.75
CA ILE A 36 0.75 3.82 -0.63
C ILE A 36 0.29 5.19 -1.12
N ARG A 37 0.86 5.71 -2.21
CA ARG A 37 0.42 7.00 -2.78
C ARG A 37 -1.06 7.02 -3.13
N ALA A 38 -1.58 5.95 -3.73
CA ALA A 38 -3.00 5.84 -4.05
C ALA A 38 -3.88 5.88 -2.79
N LEU A 39 -3.45 5.23 -1.70
CA LEU A 39 -4.18 5.25 -0.43
C LEU A 39 -4.16 6.64 0.25
N TYR A 40 -3.08 7.42 0.09
CA TYR A 40 -3.01 8.78 0.63
C TYR A 40 -4.02 9.74 -0.02
N VAL A 41 -4.45 9.49 -1.26
CA VAL A 41 -5.55 10.23 -1.90
C VAL A 41 -6.88 10.01 -1.15
N LEU A 42 -7.03 8.87 -0.47
CA LEU A 42 -8.23 8.53 0.29
C LEU A 42 -8.20 9.08 1.72
N THR A 43 -7.05 9.54 2.23
CA THR A 43 -6.89 10.03 3.62
C THR A 43 -7.91 11.10 4.02
N PRO A 44 -8.24 12.13 3.19
CA PRO A 44 -9.26 13.11 3.55
C PRO A 44 -10.65 12.50 3.72
N LYS A 45 -10.94 11.43 2.97
CA LYS A 45 -12.22 10.71 3.00
C LYS A 45 -12.30 9.72 4.17
N CYS A 46 -11.18 9.32 4.76
CA CYS A 46 -11.17 8.53 5.98
C CYS A 46 -11.80 9.35 7.13
N SER A 47 -13.04 9.00 7.47
CA SER A 47 -13.87 9.71 8.45
C SER A 47 -13.53 9.38 9.90
N LEU A 48 -12.80 8.28 10.14
CA LEU A 48 -12.41 7.86 11.48
C LEU A 48 -11.03 8.43 11.82
N GLN A 49 -10.96 9.28 12.85
CA GLN A 49 -9.71 9.82 13.38
C GLN A 49 -8.71 8.71 13.75
N ALA A 50 -9.20 7.59 14.29
CA ALA A 50 -8.43 6.36 14.54
C ALA A 50 -7.70 5.83 13.29
N GLN A 51 -8.31 5.94 12.11
CA GLN A 51 -7.70 5.51 10.84
C GLN A 51 -6.74 6.55 10.27
N ARG A 52 -6.84 7.82 10.67
CA ARG A 52 -5.87 8.84 10.25
C ARG A 52 -4.52 8.64 10.93
N HIS A 53 -4.49 8.03 12.11
CA HIS A 53 -3.26 7.71 12.83
C HIS A 53 -2.40 6.62 12.18
N CYS A 54 -2.94 5.82 11.25
CA CYS A 54 -2.11 4.86 10.51
C CYS A 54 -1.33 5.49 9.37
N PHE A 55 -1.62 6.75 9.01
CA PHE A 55 -0.87 7.50 8.02
C PHE A 55 0.26 8.29 8.71
N HIS A 56 1.41 8.35 8.04
CA HIS A 56 2.47 9.28 8.39
C HIS A 56 2.04 10.72 8.04
N PRO A 57 2.72 11.74 8.59
CA PRO A 57 2.41 13.15 8.32
C PRO A 57 2.32 13.51 6.83
N THR A 58 3.18 12.93 6.00
CA THR A 58 3.12 13.06 4.53
C THR A 58 3.45 11.74 3.85
N VAL A 59 3.03 11.59 2.59
CA VAL A 59 3.34 10.40 1.79
C VAL A 59 4.84 10.29 1.49
N GLU A 60 5.53 11.42 1.32
CA GLU A 60 6.98 11.46 1.17
C GLU A 60 7.66 10.97 2.43
N ASN A 61 7.13 11.32 3.60
CA ASN A 61 7.68 10.85 4.87
C ASN A 61 7.51 9.34 5.02
N HIS A 62 6.34 8.80 4.66
CA HIS A 62 6.10 7.35 4.66
C HIS A 62 7.09 6.60 3.76
N VAL A 63 7.19 7.06 2.50
CA VAL A 63 8.03 6.42 1.48
C VAL A 63 9.53 6.57 1.76
N ARG A 64 9.97 7.63 2.47
CA ARG A 64 11.39 7.88 2.77
C ARG A 64 11.87 7.31 4.09
N ILE A 65 11.01 7.23 5.11
CA ILE A 65 11.40 6.71 6.43
C ILE A 65 11.62 5.19 6.35
N GLU A 66 10.77 4.50 5.60
CA GLU A 66 10.85 3.05 5.46
C GLU A 66 11.62 2.70 4.18
N THR A 67 12.87 2.28 4.34
CA THR A 67 13.69 1.80 3.21
C THR A 67 13.54 0.30 2.96
N ASP A 68 12.93 -0.44 3.90
CA ASP A 68 12.67 -1.87 3.76
C ASP A 68 11.32 -2.11 3.06
N VAL A 69 11.35 -2.78 1.91
CA VAL A 69 10.18 -3.22 1.15
C VAL A 69 9.17 -3.94 2.03
N ARG A 70 9.66 -4.76 2.97
CA ARG A 70 8.80 -5.59 3.81
C ARG A 70 7.96 -4.76 4.78
N ASN A 71 8.45 -3.62 5.25
CA ASN A 71 7.68 -2.73 6.11
C ASN A 71 6.52 -2.09 5.35
N HIS A 72 6.77 -1.61 4.13
CA HIS A 72 5.73 -1.09 3.24
C HIS A 72 4.67 -2.14 2.92
N GLU A 73 5.09 -3.36 2.61
CA GLU A 73 4.17 -4.46 2.31
C GLU A 73 3.33 -4.86 3.53
N ASN A 74 3.94 -4.97 4.72
CA ASN A 74 3.22 -5.27 5.95
C ASN A 74 2.19 -4.18 6.29
N TRP A 75 2.55 -2.90 6.09
CA TRP A 75 1.63 -1.79 6.28
C TRP A 75 0.47 -1.87 5.30
N LEU A 76 0.73 -2.15 4.03
CA LEU A 76 -0.30 -2.34 3.01
C LEU A 76 -1.23 -3.50 3.37
N GLU A 77 -0.69 -4.67 3.69
CA GLU A 77 -1.50 -5.85 4.07
C GLU A 77 -2.42 -5.56 5.26
N THR A 78 -1.93 -4.77 6.23
CA THR A 78 -2.69 -4.42 7.43
C THR A 78 -3.79 -3.39 7.14
N TYR A 79 -3.45 -2.30 6.46
CA TYR A 79 -4.30 -1.11 6.41
C TYR A 79 -5.05 -0.91 5.08
N GLU A 80 -4.51 -1.38 3.95
CA GLU A 80 -5.17 -1.28 2.63
C GLU A 80 -6.61 -1.82 2.63
N PRO A 81 -6.91 -3.03 3.14
CA PRO A 81 -8.29 -3.55 3.13
C PRO A 81 -9.22 -2.71 4.01
N MET A 82 -8.72 -2.18 5.13
CA MET A 82 -9.51 -1.34 6.04
C MET A 82 -9.88 -0.01 5.38
N ILE A 83 -8.91 0.64 4.73
CA ILE A 83 -9.10 1.92 4.04
C ILE A 83 -10.07 1.76 2.85
N LYS A 84 -9.87 0.73 2.03
CA LYS A 84 -10.73 0.46 0.86
C LYS A 84 -12.17 0.14 1.24
N LYS A 85 -12.37 -0.65 2.31
CA LYS A 85 -13.72 -0.98 2.81
C LYS A 85 -14.46 0.28 3.26
N GLN A 86 -13.76 1.22 3.90
CA GLN A 86 -14.35 2.47 4.33
C GLN A 86 -14.72 3.38 3.14
N ASP A 87 -13.85 3.50 2.13
CA ASP A 87 -14.16 4.24 0.91
C ASP A 87 -15.40 3.67 0.19
N ALA A 88 -15.48 2.35 0.04
CA ALA A 88 -16.64 1.68 -0.54
C ALA A 88 -17.93 1.96 0.25
N LYS A 89 -17.85 1.93 1.58
CA LYS A 89 -18.98 2.26 2.47
C LYS A 89 -19.44 3.71 2.26
N LEU A 90 -18.50 4.67 2.20
CA LEU A 90 -18.81 6.09 1.98
C LEU A 90 -19.46 6.32 0.61
N ARG A 91 -18.93 5.72 -0.44
CA ARG A 91 -19.50 5.80 -1.80
C ARG A 91 -20.95 5.30 -1.83
N LYS A 92 -21.24 4.18 -1.14
CA LYS A 92 -22.60 3.65 -1.03
C LYS A 92 -23.55 4.63 -0.35
N TYR A 93 -23.16 5.25 0.76
CA TYR A 93 -24.01 6.23 1.45
C TYR A 93 -24.29 7.47 0.61
N ILE A 94 -23.28 8.01 -0.07
CA ILE A 94 -23.43 9.18 -0.95
C ILE A 94 -24.42 8.86 -2.08
N TRP A 95 -24.31 7.67 -2.68
CA TRP A 95 -25.23 7.25 -3.75
C TRP A 95 -26.68 7.12 -3.28
N ILE A 96 -26.89 6.55 -2.09
CA ILE A 96 -28.23 6.45 -1.48
C ILE A 96 -28.79 7.85 -1.21
N ALA A 97 -28.02 8.73 -0.58
CA ALA A 97 -28.45 10.09 -0.26
C ALA A 97 -28.82 10.90 -1.51
N ALA A 98 -27.99 10.83 -2.56
CA ALA A 98 -28.27 11.49 -3.84
C ALA A 98 -29.55 10.94 -4.50
N SER A 99 -29.76 9.62 -4.46
CA SER A 99 -30.97 8.98 -4.98
C SER A 99 -32.22 9.42 -4.23
N THR A 100 -32.17 9.51 -2.90
CA THR A 100 -33.29 9.99 -2.08
C THR A 100 -33.62 11.46 -2.34
N GLN A 101 -32.61 12.32 -2.51
CA GLN A 101 -32.83 13.73 -2.86
C GLN A 101 -33.52 13.88 -4.22
N LEU A 102 -33.06 13.13 -5.23
CA LEU A 102 -33.67 13.10 -6.57
C LEU A 102 -35.14 12.66 -6.52
N THR A 103 -35.47 11.61 -5.78
CA THR A 103 -36.85 11.14 -5.63
C THR A 103 -37.74 12.16 -4.91
N MET A 104 -37.23 12.86 -3.89
CA MET A 104 -38.01 13.87 -3.18
C MET A 104 -38.26 15.13 -4.02
N SER A 105 -37.33 15.49 -4.91
CA SER A 105 -37.53 16.61 -5.85
C SER A 105 -38.48 16.29 -7.01
N LEU A 106 -38.64 15.01 -7.37
CA LEU A 106 -39.55 14.57 -8.44
C LEU A 106 -41.00 14.36 -7.99
N VAL A 107 -41.22 14.24 -6.68
CA VAL A 107 -42.56 14.02 -6.06
C VAL A 107 -43.20 15.35 -5.61
N ARG A 108 -42.57 16.48 -5.92
CA ARG A 108 -43.03 17.83 -5.56
C ARG A 108 -43.52 18.59 -6.79
#